data_AF-A0A0H4QCS2-F1
#
_entry.id   AF-A0A0H4QCS2-F1
#
_cell.length_a   1.000
_cell.length_b   1.000
_cell.length_c   1.000
_cell.angle_alpha   90.00
_cell.angle_beta   90.00
_cell.angle_gamma   90.00
#
_symmetry.space_group_name_H-M   'P 1'
#
loop_
_entity.id
_entity.type
_entity.pdbx_description
1 polymer ?
#
loop_
_entity_poly.entity_id
_entity_poly.type
_entity_poly.pdbx_seq_one_letter_code
_entity_poly.pdbx_strand_id
1 'polypeptide(L)'
;MKYKLKLNYTEGELKELKELGKAYDSPIHAIGKLLMPETHGIGSLQAKYMTMEHTKEFDFMADINNVVMGTAVFPNKLYIVHDTNTNSVIYHDDINNKLIWAPLCFYRPVKNTKEEWLSINPAYEPMLERVED
;
A
#
# COMPACT_ATOMS: atom_id res chain seq x y z
N MET A 1 7.92 -16.51 -5.07
CA MET A 1 8.75 -15.27 -4.99
C MET A 1 7.80 -14.10 -4.87
N LYS A 2 8.00 -13.18 -3.92
CA LYS A 2 7.13 -12.01 -3.73
C LYS A 2 7.46 -10.94 -4.78
N TYR A 3 6.46 -10.34 -5.42
CA TYR A 3 6.62 -9.39 -6.52
C TYR A 3 6.15 -7.99 -6.09
N LYS A 4 7.05 -6.99 -6.09
CA LYS A 4 6.67 -5.60 -5.81
C LYS A 4 6.04 -4.98 -7.06
N LEU A 5 4.90 -4.32 -6.88
CA LEU A 5 4.25 -3.55 -7.95
C LEU A 5 5.25 -2.56 -8.57
N LYS A 6 5.27 -2.51 -9.90
CA LYS A 6 6.20 -1.68 -10.68
C LYS A 6 5.67 -0.28 -10.92
N LEU A 7 4.36 -0.14 -10.97
CA LEU A 7 3.71 1.15 -11.18
C LEU A 7 3.30 1.79 -9.85
N ASN A 8 3.27 3.12 -9.87
CA ASN A 8 2.71 3.90 -8.79
C ASN A 8 1.19 3.89 -8.92
N TYR A 9 0.52 3.39 -7.89
CA TYR A 9 -0.93 3.30 -7.85
C TYR A 9 -1.53 4.23 -6.81
N THR A 10 -2.64 4.87 -7.15
CA THR A 10 -3.45 5.61 -6.18
C THR A 10 -4.16 4.65 -5.23
N GLU A 11 -4.71 5.17 -4.13
CA GLU A 11 -5.47 4.32 -3.19
C GLU A 11 -6.69 3.64 -3.84
N GLY A 12 -7.37 4.34 -4.76
CA GLY A 12 -8.47 3.78 -5.53
C GLY A 12 -8.00 2.63 -6.43
N GLU A 13 -6.93 2.86 -7.19
CA GLU A 13 -6.35 1.83 -8.07
C GLU A 13 -5.85 0.60 -7.29
N LEU A 14 -5.22 0.80 -6.12
CA LEU A 14 -4.79 -0.30 -5.25
C LEU A 14 -5.97 -1.10 -4.72
N LYS A 15 -7.09 -0.44 -4.39
CA LYS A 15 -8.33 -1.12 -3.99
C LYS A 15 -8.87 -1.97 -5.13
N GLU A 16 -8.94 -1.42 -6.34
CA GLU A 16 -9.40 -2.14 -7.53
C GLU A 16 -8.50 -3.33 -7.88
N LEU A 17 -7.16 -3.20 -7.75
CA LEU A 17 -6.22 -4.31 -7.92
C LEU A 17 -6.50 -5.44 -6.91
N LYS A 18 -6.71 -5.10 -5.63
CA LYS A 18 -7.03 -6.11 -4.60
C LYS A 18 -8.33 -6.84 -4.93
N GLU A 19 -9.34 -6.15 -5.44
CA GLU A 19 -10.60 -6.79 -5.86
C GLU A 19 -10.43 -7.65 -7.12
N LEU A 20 -9.59 -7.25 -8.08
CA LEU A 20 -9.24 -8.08 -9.24
C LEU A 20 -8.63 -9.42 -8.80
N GLY A 21 -7.70 -9.41 -7.85
CA GLY A 21 -7.08 -10.63 -7.33
C GLY A 21 -8.02 -11.56 -6.56
N LYS A 22 -9.19 -11.07 -6.13
CA LYS A 22 -10.24 -11.89 -5.50
C LYS A 22 -11.26 -12.41 -6.50
N ALA A 23 -11.53 -11.64 -7.56
CA ALA A 23 -12.60 -11.89 -8.50
C ALA A 23 -12.20 -12.83 -9.65
N TYR A 24 -10.91 -13.00 -9.91
CA TYR A 24 -10.41 -13.75 -11.06
C TYR A 24 -9.27 -14.69 -10.66
N ASP A 25 -9.30 -15.90 -11.21
CA ASP A 25 -8.23 -16.90 -11.08
C ASP A 25 -7.31 -16.96 -12.33
N SER A 26 -7.60 -16.13 -13.33
CA SER A 26 -6.90 -16.10 -14.62
C SER A 26 -6.42 -14.68 -14.95
N PRO A 27 -5.09 -14.46 -15.04
CA PRO A 27 -4.51 -13.17 -15.41
C PRO A 27 -5.02 -12.65 -16.76
N ILE A 28 -5.16 -13.52 -17.75
CA ILE A 28 -5.65 -13.16 -19.08
C ILE A 28 -7.11 -12.71 -19.01
N HIS A 29 -7.94 -13.36 -18.19
CA HIS A 29 -9.33 -12.94 -18.00
C HIS A 29 -9.39 -11.56 -17.33
N ALA A 30 -8.60 -11.33 -16.27
CA ALA A 30 -8.54 -10.06 -15.56
C ALA A 30 -8.10 -8.90 -16.49
N ILE A 31 -7.06 -9.11 -17.30
CA ILE A 31 -6.61 -8.13 -18.30
C ILE A 31 -7.71 -7.91 -19.35
N GLY A 32 -8.29 -8.98 -19.89
CA GLY A 32 -9.36 -8.88 -20.88
C GLY A 32 -10.53 -8.05 -20.38
N LYS A 33 -10.93 -8.23 -19.12
CA LYS A 33 -11.99 -7.44 -18.48
C LYS A 33 -11.62 -5.96 -18.38
N LEU A 34 -10.39 -5.63 -17.98
CA LEU A 34 -9.93 -4.25 -17.87
C LEU A 34 -10.01 -3.48 -19.20
N LEU A 35 -9.83 -4.18 -20.32
CA LEU A 35 -9.89 -3.61 -21.66
C LEU A 35 -11.31 -3.49 -22.23
N MET A 36 -12.35 -3.95 -21.52
CA MET A 36 -13.73 -3.85 -21.99
C MET A 36 -14.36 -2.48 -21.68
N PRO A 37 -15.26 -1.93 -22.52
CA PRO A 37 -15.87 -0.62 -22.29
C PRO A 37 -16.78 -0.53 -21.04
N GLU A 38 -17.30 -1.67 -20.57
CA GLU A 38 -18.26 -1.75 -19.46
C GLU A 38 -17.62 -2.43 -18.25
N THR A 39 -16.81 -1.67 -17.51
CA THR A 39 -16.08 -2.20 -16.35
C THR A 39 -16.59 -1.63 -15.04
N HIS A 40 -17.58 -2.31 -14.45
CA HIS A 40 -18.03 -2.02 -13.09
C HIS A 40 -16.91 -2.30 -12.07
N GLY A 41 -16.53 -1.28 -11.31
CA GLY A 41 -15.64 -1.43 -10.16
C GLY A 41 -14.13 -1.47 -10.44
N ILE A 42 -13.68 -1.28 -11.69
CA ILE A 42 -12.25 -1.16 -12.06
C ILE A 42 -11.95 0.07 -12.93
N GLY A 43 -12.80 1.10 -12.82
CA GLY A 43 -12.73 2.29 -13.68
C GLY A 43 -11.46 3.11 -13.49
N SER A 44 -10.87 3.12 -12.29
CA SER A 44 -9.63 3.85 -12.04
C SER A 44 -8.44 3.18 -12.73
N LEU A 45 -8.37 1.85 -12.67
CA LEU A 45 -7.33 1.07 -13.37
C LEU A 45 -7.47 1.15 -14.89
N GLN A 46 -8.70 1.15 -15.40
CA GLN A 46 -8.94 1.37 -16.82
C GLN A 46 -8.51 2.79 -17.24
N ALA A 47 -8.89 3.82 -16.48
CA ALA A 47 -8.47 5.19 -16.75
C ALA A 47 -6.94 5.34 -16.72
N LYS A 48 -6.26 4.65 -15.79
CA LYS A 48 -4.80 4.57 -15.75
C LYS A 48 -4.24 3.97 -17.03
N TYR A 49 -4.76 2.82 -17.46
CA TYR A 49 -4.33 2.16 -18.69
C TYR A 49 -4.50 3.08 -19.92
N MET A 50 -5.65 3.74 -20.05
CA MET A 50 -5.97 4.61 -21.19
C MET A 50 -5.10 5.87 -21.27
N THR A 51 -4.48 6.28 -20.17
CA THR A 51 -3.64 7.50 -20.09
C THR A 51 -2.15 7.19 -19.91
N MET A 52 -1.79 5.90 -19.87
CA MET A 52 -0.43 5.43 -19.66
C MET A 52 0.42 5.49 -20.94
N GLU A 53 1.72 5.73 -20.78
CA GLU A 53 2.69 5.59 -21.86
C GLU A 53 2.87 4.12 -22.26
N HIS A 54 2.97 3.83 -23.56
CA HIS A 54 3.15 2.46 -24.07
C HIS A 54 4.33 1.69 -23.44
N THR A 55 5.38 2.40 -23.01
CA THR A 55 6.55 1.80 -22.35
C THR A 55 6.23 1.14 -21.00
N LYS A 56 5.11 1.50 -20.37
CA LYS A 56 4.68 1.00 -19.05
C LYS A 56 3.61 -0.09 -19.15
N GLU A 57 3.10 -0.40 -20.35
CA GLU A 57 2.06 -1.42 -20.54
C GLU A 57 2.52 -2.80 -20.05
N PHE A 58 3.78 -3.17 -20.32
CA PHE A 58 4.34 -4.42 -19.83
C PHE A 58 4.34 -4.50 -18.30
N ASP A 59 4.79 -3.44 -17.63
CA ASP A 59 4.80 -3.36 -16.18
C ASP A 59 3.38 -3.41 -15.60
N PHE A 60 2.42 -2.76 -16.25
CA PHE A 60 1.01 -2.82 -15.86
C PHE A 60 0.43 -4.24 -15.96
N MET A 61 0.69 -4.94 -17.07
CA MET A 61 0.24 -6.32 -17.26
C MET A 61 0.93 -7.28 -16.27
N ALA A 62 2.22 -7.06 -16.01
CA ALA A 62 2.96 -7.83 -15.02
C ALA A 62 2.42 -7.61 -13.60
N ASP A 63 2.07 -6.37 -13.24
CA ASP A 63 1.46 -6.04 -11.96
C ASP A 63 0.10 -6.74 -11.79
N ILE A 64 -0.79 -6.67 -12.79
CA ILE A 64 -2.08 -7.39 -12.77
C ILE A 64 -1.87 -8.90 -12.66
N ASN A 65 -0.96 -9.46 -13.44
CA ASN A 65 -0.66 -10.88 -13.39
C ASN A 65 -0.22 -11.32 -12.00
N ASN A 66 0.71 -10.59 -11.37
CA ASN A 66 1.19 -10.94 -10.04
C ASN A 66 0.11 -10.72 -8.96
N VAL A 67 -0.80 -9.76 -9.15
CA VAL A 67 -1.94 -9.57 -8.26
C VAL A 67 -2.90 -10.76 -8.34
N VAL A 68 -3.28 -11.17 -9.55
CA VAL A 68 -4.17 -12.32 -9.77
C VAL A 68 -3.55 -13.63 -9.32
N MET A 69 -2.24 -13.81 -9.51
CA MET A 69 -1.50 -14.99 -9.05
C MET A 69 -1.22 -14.98 -7.53
N GLY A 70 -1.65 -13.95 -6.80
CA GLY A 70 -1.43 -13.84 -5.35
C GLY A 70 0.03 -13.64 -4.94
N THR A 71 0.91 -13.24 -5.87
CA THR A 71 2.34 -13.02 -5.62
C THR A 71 2.70 -11.56 -5.39
N ALA A 72 1.77 -10.63 -5.66
CA ALA A 72 1.99 -9.20 -5.51
C ALA A 72 2.13 -8.76 -4.04
N VAL A 73 3.07 -7.85 -3.82
CA VAL A 73 3.24 -7.09 -2.58
C VAL A 73 2.68 -5.71 -2.83
N PHE A 74 1.53 -5.44 -2.20
CA PHE A 74 0.94 -4.12 -2.22
C PHE A 74 1.76 -3.17 -1.34
N PRO A 75 1.93 -1.90 -1.74
CA PRO A 75 2.47 -0.89 -0.85
C PRO A 75 1.58 -0.81 0.39
N ASN A 76 2.18 -1.04 1.55
CA ASN A 76 1.47 -0.92 2.81
C ASN A 76 1.29 0.56 3.13
N LYS A 77 0.11 0.93 3.65
CA LYS A 77 -0.03 2.23 4.30
C LYS A 77 0.82 2.16 5.57
N LEU A 78 1.83 3.01 5.63
CA LEU A 78 2.63 3.15 6.84
C LEU A 78 2.04 4.24 7.72
N TYR A 79 2.20 4.00 9.01
CA TYR A 79 1.74 4.87 10.07
C TYR A 79 2.89 5.12 11.03
N ILE A 80 2.85 6.29 11.64
CA ILE A 80 3.60 6.59 12.86
C ILE A 80 2.61 6.64 14.01
N VAL A 81 3.09 6.40 15.23
CA VAL A 81 2.33 6.71 16.44
C VAL A 81 2.73 8.12 16.86
N HIS A 82 1.79 9.05 16.84
CA HIS A 82 1.99 10.46 17.17
C HIS A 82 1.01 10.92 18.25
N ASP A 83 1.55 11.25 19.42
CA ASP A 83 0.80 11.97 20.46
C ASP A 83 0.89 13.46 20.19
N THR A 84 -0.19 14.03 19.67
CA THR A 84 -0.29 15.45 19.32
C THR A 84 -0.30 16.38 20.54
N ASN A 85 -0.69 15.89 21.73
CA ASN A 85 -0.70 16.70 22.95
C ASN A 85 0.72 17.03 23.41
N THR A 86 1.63 16.08 23.25
CA THR A 86 3.03 16.20 23.64
C THR A 86 3.98 16.37 22.46
N ASN A 87 3.44 16.41 21.23
CA ASN A 87 4.18 16.42 19.96
C ASN A 87 5.29 15.36 19.92
N SER A 88 4.97 14.16 20.39
CA SER A 88 5.91 13.05 20.58
C SER A 88 5.57 11.86 19.69
N VAL A 89 6.59 11.17 19.23
CA VAL A 89 6.49 9.99 18.37
C VAL A 89 7.32 8.83 18.91
N ILE A 90 7.02 7.63 18.43
CA ILE A 90 7.83 6.44 18.71
C ILE A 90 9.00 6.37 17.71
N TYR A 91 10.22 6.24 18.23
CA TYR A 91 11.44 6.01 17.44
C TYR A 91 12.21 4.79 17.97
N HIS A 92 13.19 4.33 17.19
CA HIS A 92 14.08 3.23 17.57
C HIS A 92 15.34 3.76 18.26
N ASP A 93 15.56 3.35 19.50
CA ASP A 93 16.81 3.56 20.23
C ASP A 93 17.81 2.49 19.82
N ASP A 94 18.72 2.83 18.90
CA ASP A 94 19.71 1.90 18.36
C ASP A 94 20.71 1.41 19.42
N ILE A 95 20.94 2.19 20.50
CA ILE A 95 21.89 1.82 21.56
C ILE A 95 21.31 0.72 22.43
N ASN A 96 20.03 0.82 22.78
CA ASN A 96 19.36 -0.13 23.66
C ASN A 96 18.43 -1.10 22.93
N ASN A 97 18.39 -1.02 21.59
CA ASN A 97 17.56 -1.83 20.70
C ASN A 97 16.09 -1.93 21.14
N LYS A 98 15.46 -0.78 21.38
CA LYS A 98 14.09 -0.68 21.88
C LYS A 98 13.32 0.49 21.27
N LEU A 99 11.99 0.40 21.31
CA LEU A 99 11.11 1.51 20.94
C LEU A 99 10.91 2.46 22.13
N ILE A 100 11.02 3.76 21.90
CA ILE A 100 10.81 4.79 22.92
C ILE A 100 10.12 6.03 22.36
N TRP A 101 9.49 6.80 23.24
CA TRP A 101 8.85 8.07 22.92
C TRP A 101 9.86 9.21 22.95
N ALA A 102 9.82 10.10 21.96
CA ALA A 102 10.53 11.39 22.00
C ALA A 102 9.86 12.44 21.12
N PRO A 103 10.23 13.72 21.27
CA PRO A 103 9.69 14.80 20.45
C PRO A 103 10.01 14.59 18.95
N LEU A 104 8.99 14.79 18.10
CA LEU A 104 9.09 14.61 16.64
C LEU A 104 10.18 15.48 15.99
N CYS A 105 10.48 16.65 16.54
CA CYS A 105 11.44 17.59 15.97
C CYS A 105 12.89 17.09 15.97
N PHE A 106 13.23 16.09 16.78
CA PHE A 106 14.62 15.61 16.92
C PHE A 106 14.85 14.20 16.36
N TYR A 107 13.80 13.40 16.16
CA TYR A 107 13.94 11.97 15.89
C TYR A 107 13.15 11.55 14.66
N ARG A 108 13.68 10.57 13.93
CA ARG A 108 12.97 9.94 12.83
C ARG A 108 11.99 8.90 13.39
N PRO A 109 10.68 9.08 13.20
CA PRO A 109 9.71 8.14 13.74
C PRO A 109 9.82 6.79 13.06
N VAL A 110 9.54 5.72 13.80
CA VAL A 110 9.36 4.39 13.22
C VAL A 110 8.08 4.39 12.38
N LYS A 111 8.19 3.86 11.16
CA LYS A 111 7.05 3.65 10.26
C LYS A 111 6.72 2.17 10.24
N ASN A 112 5.49 1.80 10.57
CA ASN A 112 4.98 0.42 10.48
C ASN A 112 3.56 0.41 9.93
N THR A 113 3.04 -0.77 9.58
CA THR A 113 1.62 -0.91 9.25
C THR A 113 0.72 -0.66 10.47
N LYS A 114 -0.56 -0.36 10.23
CA LYS A 114 -1.55 -0.22 11.31
C LYS A 114 -1.61 -1.51 12.14
N GLU A 115 -1.64 -2.65 11.48
CA GLU A 115 -1.75 -3.97 12.11
C GLU A 115 -0.54 -4.25 13.02
N GLU A 116 0.67 -3.95 12.56
CA GLU A 116 1.89 -4.09 13.38
C GLU A 116 1.86 -3.18 14.61
N TRP A 117 1.47 -1.92 14.47
CA TRP A 117 1.37 -1.01 15.62
C TRP A 117 0.35 -1.47 16.65
N LEU A 118 -0.83 -1.91 16.19
CA LEU A 118 -1.88 -2.39 17.08
C LEU A 118 -1.53 -3.74 17.73
N SER A 119 -0.68 -4.55 17.08
CA SER A 119 -0.14 -5.78 17.69
C SER A 119 0.84 -5.48 18.85
N ILE A 120 1.55 -4.35 18.80
CA ILE A 120 2.44 -3.89 19.87
C ILE A 120 1.59 -3.33 21.01
N ASN A 121 0.67 -2.40 20.71
CA ASN A 121 -0.23 -1.82 21.69
C ASN A 121 -1.53 -1.32 21.03
N PRO A 122 -2.70 -1.90 21.33
CA PRO A 122 -3.99 -1.45 20.80
C PRO A 122 -4.33 0.00 21.14
N ALA A 123 -3.80 0.57 22.24
CA ALA A 123 -4.03 1.96 22.62
C ALA A 123 -3.38 2.98 21.67
N TYR A 124 -2.57 2.54 20.70
CA TYR A 124 -2.02 3.39 19.66
C TYR A 124 -3.05 3.81 18.61
N GLU A 125 -4.17 3.10 18.47
CA GLU A 125 -5.16 3.38 17.42
C GLU A 125 -5.54 4.86 17.24
N PRO A 126 -5.90 5.63 18.30
CA PRO A 126 -6.25 7.04 18.15
C PRO A 126 -5.06 7.96 17.80
N MET A 127 -3.83 7.47 17.94
CA MET A 127 -2.58 8.21 17.68
C MET A 127 -1.93 7.82 16.34
N LEU A 128 -2.56 6.95 15.55
CA LEU A 128 -2.01 6.53 14.26
C LEU A 128 -2.16 7.63 13.21
N GLU A 129 -1.04 8.20 12.79
CA GLU A 129 -0.97 9.15 11.70
C GLU A 129 -0.40 8.46 10.46
N ARG A 130 -1.15 8.49 9.35
CA ARG A 130 -0.70 7.92 8.08
C ARG A 130 0.43 8.79 7.53
N VAL A 131 1.53 8.16 7.16
CA VAL A 131 2.65 8.80 6.49
C VAL A 131 2.86 8.19 5.11
N GLU A 132 3.20 9.02 4.14
CA GLU A 132 3.70 8.51 2.85
C GLU A 132 5.12 7.97 3.05
N ASP A 133 5.49 7.01 2.20
CA ASP A 133 6.82 6.39 2.23
C ASP A 133 7.90 7.40 1.80
#